data_AF-A0A7Z9ZIE6-F1
#
_entry.id   AF-A0A7Z9ZIE6-F1
#
_cell.length_a   1.000
_cell.length_b   1.000
_cell.length_c   1.000
_cell.angle_alpha   90.00
_cell.angle_beta   90.00
_cell.angle_gamma   90.00
#
_symmetry.space_group_name_H-M   'P 1'
#
loop_
_entity.id
_entity.type
_entity.pdbx_description
1 polymer ?
#
loop_
_entity_poly.entity_id
_entity_poly.type
_entity_poly.pdbx_seq_one_letter_code
_entity_poly.pdbx_strand_id
1 'polypeptide(L)'
;MEASKRTLGLLLLVLLLFTTPLIAAPPQPKTPEFQPGQVLVKLKPDAPRGLASLLAAGSLSVEDHIPDLDVYVLAVPEGEELAVVEALEKNPAVEYAEPNYLVHAPQPWQRSQEMGTAPSYPMPLPTVEPNDPLYPHYQSCLGVIRAPEAWGITTGSEDPVVAIVSTGATLDHPDLEDKIWINPGEVPGNGIDDDGNGYVDDVHGWDFCIHDYTQDYPNCAVEDNDPTDDNCIKDYYG
;
A
#
# COMPACT_ATOMS: atom_id res chain seq x y z
N MET A 1 -16.42 94.08 20.93
CA MET A 1 -17.33 93.04 20.39
C MET A 1 -16.44 91.94 19.84
N GLU A 2 -15.84 91.10 20.68
CA GLU A 2 -16.43 89.94 21.35
C GLU A 2 -16.19 88.65 20.54
N ALA A 3 -15.39 87.78 21.18
CA ALA A 3 -15.22 86.33 21.02
C ALA A 3 -14.99 85.69 19.63
N SER A 4 -13.87 84.97 19.49
CA SER A 4 -13.93 83.51 19.26
C SER A 4 -12.54 82.88 19.44
N LYS A 5 -12.34 82.15 20.55
CA LYS A 5 -11.22 81.21 20.73
C LYS A 5 -11.56 79.93 19.95
N ARG A 6 -10.72 79.52 18.99
CA ARG A 6 -10.84 78.21 18.35
C ARG A 6 -9.75 77.28 18.90
N THR A 7 -10.20 76.34 19.71
CA THR A 7 -9.42 75.25 20.31
C THR A 7 -9.01 74.27 19.20
N LEU A 8 -7.72 73.99 19.09
CA LEU A 8 -7.16 73.01 18.15
C LEU A 8 -7.31 71.61 18.76
N GLY A 9 -8.23 70.79 18.24
CA GLY A 9 -8.37 69.39 18.64
C GLY A 9 -7.40 68.50 17.88
N LEU A 10 -6.43 67.91 18.59
CA LEU A 10 -5.52 66.90 18.06
C LEU A 10 -6.28 65.57 17.87
N LEU A 11 -6.48 65.13 16.62
CA LEU A 11 -7.07 63.81 16.33
C LEU A 11 -5.94 62.77 16.27
N LEU A 12 -5.79 61.99 17.34
CA LEU A 12 -4.83 60.89 17.42
C LEU A 12 -5.42 59.68 16.68
N LEU A 13 -4.97 59.41 15.46
CA LEU A 13 -5.34 58.21 14.69
C LEU A 13 -4.53 57.02 15.21
N VAL A 14 -5.13 56.19 16.07
CA VAL A 14 -4.54 54.93 16.52
C VAL A 14 -4.75 53.88 15.43
N LEU A 15 -3.71 53.62 14.63
CA LEU A 15 -3.70 52.52 13.64
C LEU A 15 -3.43 51.21 14.39
N LEU A 16 -4.49 50.48 14.75
CA LEU A 16 -4.38 49.12 15.30
C LEU A 16 -3.97 48.16 14.17
N LEU A 17 -2.68 47.85 14.10
CA LEU A 17 -2.16 46.73 13.32
C LEU A 17 -2.62 45.42 14.00
N PHE A 18 -3.73 44.86 13.52
CA PHE A 18 -4.09 43.48 13.82
C PHE A 18 -3.11 42.56 13.10
N THR A 19 -2.07 42.12 13.82
CA THR A 19 -1.27 40.97 13.39
C THR A 19 -2.10 39.72 13.67
N THR A 20 -2.92 39.32 12.70
CA THR A 20 -3.49 37.98 12.72
C THR A 20 -2.32 36.99 12.69
N PRO A 21 -2.18 36.09 13.69
CA PRO A 21 -1.17 35.05 13.60
C PRO A 21 -1.43 34.25 12.32
N LEU A 22 -0.37 34.05 11.52
CA LEU A 22 -0.42 33.16 10.38
C LEU A 22 -0.60 31.75 10.94
N ILE A 23 -1.85 31.30 11.04
CA ILE A 23 -2.14 29.89 11.30
C ILE A 23 -1.63 29.17 10.06
N ALA A 24 -0.56 28.39 10.21
CA ALA A 24 -0.10 27.50 9.15
C ALA A 24 -1.30 26.64 8.74
N ALA A 25 -1.63 26.66 7.45
CA ALA A 25 -2.66 25.78 6.93
C ALA A 25 -2.31 24.34 7.34
N PRO A 26 -3.30 23.51 7.72
CA PRO A 26 -3.03 22.10 7.97
C PRO A 26 -2.31 21.52 6.75
N PRO A 27 -1.36 20.58 6.96
CA PRO A 27 -0.65 19.95 5.86
C PRO A 27 -1.68 19.45 4.86
N GLN A 28 -1.57 19.93 3.63
CA GLN A 28 -2.46 19.47 2.57
C GLN A 28 -2.25 17.96 2.44
N PRO A 29 -3.32 17.16 2.29
CA PRO A 29 -3.15 15.76 1.97
C PRO A 29 -2.26 15.67 0.73
N LYS A 30 -1.19 14.86 0.82
CA LYS A 30 -0.35 14.60 -0.36
C LYS A 30 -1.27 14.09 -1.46
N THR A 31 -1.17 14.71 -2.64
CA THR A 31 -1.85 14.19 -3.82
C THR A 31 -1.37 12.75 -4.03
N PRO A 32 -2.28 11.77 -4.21
CA PRO A 32 -1.87 10.41 -4.49
C PRO A 32 -0.98 10.38 -5.73
N GLU A 33 0.17 9.74 -5.61
CA GLU A 33 1.11 9.53 -6.70
C GLU A 33 0.63 8.35 -7.56
N PHE A 34 0.91 8.36 -8.85
CA PHE A 34 0.55 7.29 -9.78
C PHE A 34 1.69 7.05 -10.76
N GLN A 35 1.77 5.83 -11.30
CA GLN A 35 2.78 5.42 -12.25
C GLN A 35 2.65 6.26 -13.54
N PRO A 36 3.70 7.00 -13.93
CA PRO A 36 3.66 7.77 -15.17
C PRO A 36 3.48 6.86 -16.38
N GLY A 37 2.63 7.30 -17.31
CA GLY A 37 2.35 6.59 -18.55
C GLY A 37 1.42 5.37 -18.43
N GLN A 38 0.78 5.13 -17.28
CA GLN A 38 -0.12 3.98 -17.09
C GLN A 38 -1.50 4.35 -16.52
N VAL A 39 -2.53 3.69 -17.05
CA VAL A 39 -3.90 3.74 -16.53
C VAL A 39 -4.52 2.34 -16.49
N LEU A 40 -5.38 2.09 -15.51
CA LEU A 40 -6.16 0.86 -15.38
C LEU A 40 -7.54 1.06 -16.00
N VAL A 41 -8.00 0.10 -16.80
CA VAL A 41 -9.30 0.18 -17.49
C VAL A 41 -10.05 -1.14 -17.39
N LYS A 42 -11.29 -1.08 -16.90
CA LYS A 42 -12.25 -2.18 -16.98
C LYS A 42 -13.31 -1.87 -18.03
N LEU A 43 -13.60 -2.86 -18.87
CA LEU A 43 -14.68 -2.76 -19.86
C LEU A 43 -15.96 -3.38 -19.34
N LYS A 44 -17.10 -2.89 -19.85
CA LYS A 44 -18.39 -3.51 -19.58
C LYS A 44 -18.47 -4.89 -20.25
N PRO A 45 -19.12 -5.89 -19.61
CA PRO A 45 -19.22 -7.25 -20.14
C PRO A 45 -19.83 -7.36 -21.54
N ASP A 46 -20.71 -6.42 -21.91
CA ASP A 46 -21.41 -6.36 -23.20
C ASP A 46 -20.69 -5.52 -24.26
N ALA A 47 -19.47 -5.06 -23.97
CA ALA A 47 -18.66 -4.25 -24.87
C ALA A 47 -17.38 -4.96 -25.39
N PRO A 48 -17.46 -6.17 -25.98
CA PRO A 48 -16.28 -6.95 -26.40
C PRO A 48 -15.49 -6.31 -27.55
N ARG A 49 -16.07 -5.34 -28.28
CA ARG A 49 -15.36 -4.52 -29.28
C ARG A 49 -14.83 -3.20 -28.72
N GLY A 50 -15.06 -2.93 -27.44
CA GLY A 50 -14.67 -1.72 -26.74
C GLY A 50 -13.17 -1.50 -26.79
N LEU A 51 -12.38 -2.52 -26.42
CA LEU A 51 -10.93 -2.43 -26.39
C LEU A 51 -10.34 -2.08 -27.76
N ALA A 52 -10.69 -2.84 -28.81
CA ALA A 52 -10.20 -2.57 -30.16
C ALA A 52 -10.57 -1.17 -30.66
N SER A 53 -11.73 -0.65 -30.27
CA SER A 53 -12.17 0.70 -30.63
C SER A 53 -11.40 1.79 -29.87
N LEU A 54 -11.02 1.52 -28.60
CA LEU A 54 -10.17 2.41 -27.80
C LEU A 54 -8.74 2.48 -28.37
N LEU A 55 -8.15 1.32 -28.67
CA LEU A 55 -6.78 1.23 -29.18
C LEU A 55 -6.63 1.84 -30.60
N ALA A 56 -7.70 1.82 -31.41
CA ALA A 56 -7.69 2.40 -32.75
C ALA A 56 -7.47 3.93 -32.77
N ALA A 57 -7.61 4.62 -31.63
CA ALA A 57 -7.33 6.05 -31.51
C ALA A 57 -5.82 6.39 -31.55
N GLY A 58 -4.94 5.38 -31.48
CA GLY A 58 -3.52 5.49 -31.84
C GLY A 58 -2.57 5.95 -30.73
N SER A 59 -3.08 6.39 -29.57
CA SER A 59 -2.27 6.81 -28.42
C SER A 59 -2.29 5.83 -27.25
N LEU A 60 -3.01 4.71 -27.38
CA LEU A 60 -3.20 3.72 -26.32
C LEU A 60 -2.69 2.36 -26.79
N SER A 61 -1.95 1.66 -25.95
CA SER A 61 -1.59 0.25 -26.14
C SER A 61 -1.82 -0.53 -24.86
N VAL A 62 -2.19 -1.81 -24.99
CA VAL A 62 -2.24 -2.71 -23.83
C VAL A 62 -0.81 -3.04 -23.45
N GLU A 63 -0.45 -2.73 -22.20
CA GLU A 63 0.81 -3.13 -21.60
C GLU A 63 0.66 -4.46 -20.87
N ASP A 64 -0.46 -4.63 -20.14
CA ASP A 64 -0.74 -5.83 -19.38
C ASP A 64 -2.26 -6.07 -19.19
N HIS A 65 -2.64 -7.25 -18.70
CA HIS A 65 -4.02 -7.65 -18.41
C HIS A 65 -4.07 -8.51 -17.14
N ILE A 66 -4.90 -8.12 -16.18
CA ILE A 66 -5.18 -8.89 -14.97
C ILE A 66 -6.43 -9.75 -15.25
N PRO A 67 -6.28 -11.05 -15.58
CA PRO A 67 -7.36 -11.82 -16.20
C PRO A 67 -8.53 -12.07 -15.26
N ASP A 68 -8.25 -12.37 -13.99
CA ASP A 68 -9.27 -12.66 -12.97
C ASP A 68 -10.14 -11.45 -12.64
N LEU A 69 -9.60 -10.24 -12.81
CA LEU A 69 -10.33 -9.00 -12.63
C LEU A 69 -10.89 -8.46 -13.94
N ASP A 70 -10.47 -8.99 -15.09
CA ASP A 70 -10.69 -8.43 -16.42
C ASP A 70 -10.40 -6.91 -16.46
N VAL A 71 -9.17 -6.56 -16.07
CA VAL A 71 -8.66 -5.18 -16.03
C VAL A 71 -7.45 -5.09 -16.92
N TYR A 72 -7.43 -4.09 -17.80
CA TYR A 72 -6.30 -3.82 -18.68
C TYR A 72 -5.43 -2.72 -18.09
N VAL A 73 -4.12 -2.91 -18.14
CA VAL A 73 -3.13 -1.85 -17.95
C VAL A 73 -2.85 -1.27 -19.34
N LEU A 74 -3.23 -0.01 -19.54
CA LEU A 74 -2.98 0.69 -20.79
C LEU A 74 -1.81 1.64 -20.64
N ALA A 75 -0.86 1.56 -21.57
CA ALA A 75 0.15 2.58 -21.76
C ALA A 75 -0.48 3.82 -22.42
N VAL A 76 -0.16 4.99 -21.87
CA VAL A 76 -0.65 6.30 -22.28
C VAL A 76 0.52 7.30 -22.34
N PRO A 77 0.39 8.44 -23.03
CA PRO A 77 1.42 9.48 -22.99
C PRO A 77 1.63 9.99 -21.57
N GLU A 78 2.89 10.05 -21.15
CA GLU A 78 3.28 10.56 -19.83
C GLU A 78 2.77 12.00 -19.61
N GLY A 79 2.10 12.23 -18.49
CA GLY A 79 1.48 13.51 -18.14
C GLY A 79 0.07 13.72 -18.71
N GLU A 80 -0.44 12.80 -19.54
CA GLU A 80 -1.81 12.83 -20.05
C GLU A 80 -2.76 11.85 -19.32
N GLU A 81 -2.29 11.12 -18.30
CA GLU A 81 -3.01 10.02 -17.64
C GLU A 81 -4.40 10.47 -17.16
N LEU A 82 -4.48 11.59 -16.46
CA LEU A 82 -5.75 12.10 -15.93
C LEU A 82 -6.72 12.52 -17.03
N ALA A 83 -6.21 13.12 -18.12
CA ALA A 83 -7.04 13.53 -19.24
C ALA A 83 -7.55 12.31 -20.03
N VAL A 84 -6.71 11.28 -20.15
CA VAL A 84 -7.07 10.00 -20.76
C VAL A 84 -8.11 9.28 -19.91
N VAL A 85 -7.94 9.21 -18.59
CA VAL A 85 -8.96 8.68 -17.67
C VAL A 85 -10.29 9.40 -17.85
N GLU A 86 -10.31 10.73 -17.84
CA GLU A 86 -11.54 11.52 -18.03
C GLU A 86 -12.21 11.25 -19.39
N ALA A 87 -11.42 10.99 -20.44
CA ALA A 87 -11.94 10.64 -21.76
C ALA A 87 -12.48 9.21 -21.81
N LEU A 88 -11.79 8.26 -21.16
CA LEU A 88 -12.18 6.85 -21.08
C LEU A 88 -13.48 6.67 -20.30
N GLU A 89 -13.65 7.37 -19.17
CA GLU A 89 -14.87 7.32 -18.37
C GLU A 89 -16.13 7.76 -19.14
N LYS A 90 -15.97 8.62 -20.16
CA LYS A 90 -17.08 9.05 -21.04
C LYS A 90 -17.41 8.01 -22.12
N ASN A 91 -16.57 6.99 -22.31
CA ASN A 91 -16.80 5.97 -23.32
C ASN A 91 -17.85 4.96 -22.84
N PRO A 92 -18.92 4.71 -23.61
CA PRO A 92 -19.99 3.79 -23.19
C PRO A 92 -19.50 2.35 -22.99
N ALA A 93 -18.38 1.94 -23.58
CA ALA A 93 -17.79 0.61 -23.42
C ALA A 93 -16.99 0.44 -22.11
N VAL A 94 -16.60 1.53 -21.45
CA VAL A 94 -15.78 1.51 -20.24
C VAL A 94 -16.70 1.43 -19.01
N GLU A 95 -16.35 0.53 -18.08
CA GLU A 95 -16.99 0.41 -16.77
C GLU A 95 -16.35 1.38 -15.78
N TYR A 96 -15.02 1.37 -15.70
CA TYR A 96 -14.23 2.39 -15.02
C TYR A 96 -12.85 2.53 -15.67
N ALA A 97 -12.23 3.69 -15.45
CA ALA A 97 -10.83 3.93 -15.73
C ALA A 97 -10.23 4.73 -14.56
N GLU A 98 -8.99 4.44 -14.19
CA GLU A 98 -8.29 5.14 -13.12
C GLU A 98 -6.78 5.18 -13.38
N PRO A 99 -6.04 6.15 -12.80
CA PRO A 99 -4.59 6.11 -12.79
C PRO A 99 -4.08 4.85 -12.08
N ASN A 100 -2.93 4.33 -12.50
CA ASN A 100 -2.26 3.28 -11.74
C ASN A 100 -1.58 3.88 -10.50
N TYR A 101 -2.31 3.97 -9.38
CA TYR A 101 -1.80 4.63 -8.17
C TYR A 101 -0.63 3.88 -7.52
N LEU A 102 0.38 4.64 -7.09
CA LEU A 102 1.50 4.12 -6.32
C LEU A 102 1.10 4.01 -4.85
N VAL A 103 1.33 2.83 -4.27
CA VAL A 103 1.20 2.57 -2.84
C VAL A 103 2.56 2.26 -2.26
N HIS A 104 2.86 2.85 -1.11
CA HIS A 104 4.13 2.61 -0.41
C HIS A 104 3.86 1.89 0.90
N ALA A 105 4.69 0.88 1.20
CA ALA A 105 4.69 0.25 2.50
C ALA A 105 4.89 1.31 3.60
N PRO A 106 4.05 1.31 4.66
CA PRO A 106 4.20 2.28 5.73
C PRO A 106 5.55 2.07 6.43
N GLN A 107 6.30 3.15 6.68
CA GLN A 107 7.55 3.04 7.42
C GLN A 107 7.27 2.63 8.89
N PRO A 108 7.84 1.52 9.39
CA PRO A 108 7.47 0.95 10.69
C PRO A 108 7.61 1.91 11.88
N TRP A 109 8.63 2.76 11.86
CA TRP A 109 8.97 3.71 12.95
C TRP A 109 8.17 5.01 12.95
N GLN A 110 7.44 5.33 11.89
CA GLN A 110 6.55 6.49 11.91
C GLN A 110 5.29 6.21 12.73
N ARG A 111 4.75 4.98 12.63
CA ARG A 111 3.52 4.58 13.33
C ARG A 111 3.70 4.45 14.85
N SER A 112 4.90 4.09 15.33
CA SER A 112 5.17 3.95 16.77
C SER A 112 5.18 5.28 17.53
N GLN A 113 5.46 6.41 16.85
CA GLN A 113 5.40 7.75 17.47
C GLN A 113 3.97 8.28 17.59
N GLU A 114 3.04 7.77 16.77
CA GLU A 114 1.62 8.12 16.79
C GLU A 114 0.82 7.22 17.74
N MET A 115 1.28 5.99 17.96
CA MET A 115 0.75 5.11 19.00
C MET A 115 1.21 5.61 20.37
N GLY A 116 0.33 6.36 21.06
CA GLY A 116 0.51 6.69 22.47
C GLY A 116 0.69 5.44 23.35
N THR A 117 1.04 5.62 24.62
CA THR A 117 1.18 4.51 25.57
C THR A 117 -0.09 3.66 25.60
N ALA A 118 0.03 2.36 25.36
CA ALA A 118 -1.08 1.42 25.47
C ALA A 118 -1.73 1.58 26.87
N PRO A 119 -3.07 1.66 26.96
CA PRO A 119 -3.72 1.78 28.26
C PRO A 119 -3.38 0.55 29.11
N SER A 120 -3.03 0.78 30.38
CA SER A 120 -2.82 -0.30 31.33
C SER A 120 -4.19 -0.89 31.73
N TYR A 121 -4.63 -1.90 31.00
CA TYR A 121 -5.77 -2.71 31.43
C TYR A 121 -5.31 -3.73 32.46
N PRO A 122 -6.04 -3.91 33.58
CA PRO A 122 -5.82 -5.05 34.46
C PRO A 122 -6.18 -6.31 33.66
N MET A 123 -5.15 -6.94 33.11
CA MET A 123 -5.28 -8.17 32.34
C MET A 123 -5.64 -9.31 33.32
N PRO A 124 -6.73 -10.05 33.10
CA PRO A 124 -6.94 -11.31 33.81
C PRO A 124 -5.72 -12.22 33.57
N LEU A 125 -5.34 -13.01 34.58
CA LEU A 125 -4.24 -13.97 34.42
C LEU A 125 -4.56 -14.90 33.24
N PRO A 126 -3.63 -15.07 32.29
CA PRO A 126 -3.88 -15.88 31.12
C PRO A 126 -4.07 -17.34 31.54
N THR A 127 -4.97 -18.04 30.87
CA THR A 127 -5.19 -19.49 31.09
C THR A 127 -4.09 -20.36 30.47
N VAL A 128 -3.31 -19.77 29.56
CA VAL A 128 -2.12 -20.36 28.91
C VAL A 128 -0.98 -19.36 29.06
N GLU A 129 0.14 -19.78 29.66
CA GLU A 129 1.35 -18.96 29.72
C GLU A 129 2.18 -19.19 28.45
N PRO A 130 2.46 -18.14 27.65
CA PRO A 130 3.34 -18.27 26.49
C PRO A 130 4.75 -18.64 26.92
N ASN A 131 5.39 -19.53 26.15
CA ASN A 131 6.72 -20.05 26.46
C ASN A 131 7.87 -19.17 25.93
N ASP A 132 7.57 -18.12 25.18
CA ASP A 132 8.56 -17.15 24.71
C ASP A 132 9.09 -16.31 25.89
N PRO A 133 10.41 -16.36 26.21
CA PRO A 133 11.02 -15.57 27.28
C PRO A 133 10.84 -14.05 27.12
N LEU A 134 10.60 -13.56 25.90
CA LEU A 134 10.42 -12.15 25.58
C LEU A 134 8.96 -11.68 25.70
N TYR A 135 8.01 -12.61 25.79
CA TYR A 135 6.59 -12.31 25.92
C TYR A 135 6.26 -11.25 27.00
N PRO A 136 6.72 -11.39 28.28
CA PRO A 136 6.38 -10.43 29.33
C PRO A 136 6.99 -9.03 29.14
N HIS A 137 8.01 -8.90 28.28
CA HIS A 137 8.79 -7.67 28.13
C HIS A 137 8.40 -6.87 26.87
N TYR A 138 8.06 -7.56 25.78
CA TYR A 138 7.95 -6.91 24.46
C TYR A 138 6.61 -7.13 23.76
N GLN A 139 5.75 -8.04 24.23
CA GLN A 139 4.54 -8.45 23.50
C GLN A 139 3.24 -8.09 24.23
N SER A 140 3.22 -6.93 24.91
CA SER A 140 2.08 -6.47 25.71
C SER A 140 0.77 -6.32 24.90
N CYS A 141 0.89 -6.05 23.60
CA CYS A 141 -0.24 -5.96 22.68
C CYS A 141 -1.06 -7.25 22.58
N LEU A 142 -0.43 -8.42 22.75
CA LEU A 142 -1.11 -9.72 22.76
C LEU A 142 -2.04 -9.86 23.96
N GLY A 143 -1.67 -9.26 25.09
CA GLY A 143 -2.57 -9.07 26.22
C GLY A 143 -3.76 -8.18 25.85
N VAL A 144 -3.53 -7.02 25.23
CA VAL A 144 -4.61 -6.08 24.86
C VAL A 144 -5.69 -6.74 24.00
N ILE A 145 -5.30 -7.59 23.04
CA ILE A 145 -6.24 -8.33 22.18
C ILE A 145 -6.70 -9.67 22.79
N ARG A 146 -6.25 -10.00 24.01
CA ARG A 146 -6.61 -11.23 24.76
C ARG A 146 -6.24 -12.53 24.03
N ALA A 147 -5.09 -12.53 23.35
CA ALA A 147 -4.59 -13.69 22.63
C ALA A 147 -4.35 -14.92 23.54
N PRO A 148 -3.78 -14.80 24.76
CA PRO A 148 -3.56 -15.96 25.62
C PRO A 148 -4.83 -16.71 26.04
N GLU A 149 -5.94 -15.99 26.26
CA GLU A 149 -7.22 -16.64 26.54
C GLU A 149 -7.79 -17.33 25.29
N ALA A 150 -7.58 -16.75 24.11
CA ALA A 150 -7.94 -17.39 22.84
C ALA A 150 -7.13 -18.68 22.60
N TRP A 151 -5.83 -18.68 22.93
CA TRP A 151 -4.97 -19.87 22.86
C TRP A 151 -5.39 -20.99 23.81
N GLY A 152 -6.09 -20.66 24.90
CA GLY A 152 -6.76 -21.65 25.76
C GLY A 152 -7.93 -22.37 25.08
N ILE A 153 -8.43 -21.84 23.95
CA ILE A 153 -9.50 -22.43 23.13
C ILE A 153 -8.90 -23.08 21.87
N THR A 154 -8.07 -22.35 21.14
CA THR A 154 -7.38 -22.83 19.93
C THR A 154 -6.14 -21.98 19.61
N THR A 155 -5.11 -22.60 19.07
CA THR A 155 -3.94 -21.92 18.49
C THR A 155 -3.99 -21.83 16.96
N GLY A 156 -5.15 -22.16 16.38
CA GLY A 156 -5.35 -22.29 14.93
C GLY A 156 -5.33 -23.74 14.46
N SER A 157 -5.45 -23.92 13.15
CA SER A 157 -5.19 -25.17 12.42
C SER A 157 -4.42 -24.84 11.14
N GLU A 158 -4.00 -25.87 10.42
CA GLU A 158 -3.35 -25.71 9.11
C GLU A 158 -4.37 -25.49 7.97
N ASP A 159 -5.68 -25.57 8.26
CA ASP A 159 -6.72 -25.46 7.24
C ASP A 159 -6.85 -24.04 6.64
N PRO A 160 -6.88 -22.95 7.43
CA PRO A 160 -6.91 -21.61 6.86
C PRO A 160 -5.52 -21.18 6.38
N VAL A 161 -5.40 -20.98 5.07
CA VAL A 161 -4.23 -20.32 4.47
C VAL A 161 -4.40 -18.80 4.55
N VAL A 162 -3.37 -18.10 5.01
CA VAL A 162 -3.35 -16.63 5.13
C VAL A 162 -2.34 -16.07 4.12
N ALA A 163 -2.83 -15.37 3.10
CA ALA A 163 -1.98 -14.68 2.14
C ALA A 163 -1.46 -13.35 2.72
N ILE A 164 -0.17 -13.10 2.52
CA ILE A 164 0.50 -11.85 2.92
C ILE A 164 0.98 -11.15 1.65
N VAL A 165 0.36 -10.02 1.31
CA VAL A 165 0.82 -9.15 0.22
C VAL A 165 1.75 -8.10 0.82
N SER A 166 3.06 -8.30 0.65
CA SER A 166 4.10 -7.46 1.24
C SER A 166 5.38 -7.51 0.42
N THR A 167 6.46 -6.97 0.96
CA THR A 167 7.80 -6.95 0.35
C THR A 167 8.57 -8.26 0.58
N GLY A 168 7.87 -9.40 0.48
CA GLY A 168 8.46 -10.73 0.75
C GLY A 168 8.59 -11.12 2.23
N ALA A 169 9.23 -12.27 2.46
CA ALA A 169 9.44 -12.88 3.78
C ALA A 169 10.79 -13.61 3.90
N THR A 170 11.26 -13.82 5.14
CA THR A 170 12.41 -14.69 5.42
C THR A 170 11.89 -16.10 5.71
N LEU A 171 11.91 -17.01 4.73
CA LEU A 171 11.27 -18.32 4.84
C LEU A 171 11.98 -19.28 5.81
N ASP A 172 13.29 -19.11 6.03
CA ASP A 172 14.12 -19.94 6.91
C ASP A 172 14.24 -19.37 8.34
N HIS A 173 13.39 -18.40 8.70
CA HIS A 173 13.40 -17.86 10.05
C HIS A 173 12.94 -18.93 11.05
N PRO A 174 13.70 -19.25 12.12
CA PRO A 174 13.38 -20.36 13.04
C PRO A 174 12.01 -20.26 13.73
N ASP A 175 11.47 -19.05 13.88
CA ASP A 175 10.14 -18.81 14.48
C ASP A 175 8.98 -18.94 13.46
N LEU A 176 9.29 -19.02 12.17
CA LEU A 176 8.31 -19.00 11.07
C LEU A 176 8.40 -20.22 10.15
N GLU A 177 9.53 -20.94 10.09
CA GLU A 177 9.75 -22.04 9.15
C GLU A 177 8.63 -23.10 9.20
N ASP A 178 8.13 -23.43 10.40
CA ASP A 178 7.02 -24.37 10.61
C ASP A 178 5.62 -23.75 10.40
N LYS A 179 5.55 -22.51 9.89
CA LYS A 179 4.32 -21.73 9.64
C LYS A 179 4.20 -21.29 8.19
N ILE A 180 5.25 -21.45 7.38
CA ILE A 180 5.22 -21.15 5.96
C ILE A 180 4.35 -22.19 5.26
N TRP A 181 3.39 -21.69 4.47
CA TRP A 181 2.54 -22.55 3.65
C TRP A 181 3.33 -23.15 2.48
N ILE A 182 2.98 -24.36 2.08
CA ILE A 182 3.54 -25.06 0.93
C ILE A 182 2.40 -25.31 -0.05
N ASN A 183 2.55 -24.87 -1.30
CA ASN A 183 1.60 -25.16 -2.36
C ASN A 183 1.58 -26.69 -2.61
N PRO A 184 0.49 -27.41 -2.27
CA PRO A 184 0.42 -28.85 -2.49
C PRO A 184 0.27 -29.22 -3.97
N GLY A 185 0.04 -28.24 -4.83
CA GLY A 185 0.00 -28.38 -6.29
C GLY A 185 1.37 -28.51 -6.95
N GLU A 186 2.43 -28.04 -6.29
CA GLU A 186 3.76 -27.90 -6.88
C GLU A 186 4.74 -29.01 -6.48
N VAL A 187 5.65 -29.35 -7.41
CA VAL A 187 6.84 -30.16 -7.12
C VAL A 187 8.07 -29.26 -7.12
N PRO A 188 8.66 -28.96 -5.94
CA PRO A 188 9.71 -27.96 -5.82
C PRO A 188 10.90 -28.15 -6.76
N GLY A 189 11.18 -27.13 -7.57
CA GLY A 189 12.39 -26.98 -8.37
C GLY A 189 12.42 -27.89 -9.60
N ASN A 190 11.26 -28.25 -10.15
CA ASN A 190 11.17 -29.06 -11.36
C ASN A 190 11.10 -28.22 -12.64
N GLY A 191 10.91 -26.90 -12.53
CA GLY A 191 10.78 -25.97 -13.65
C GLY A 191 9.46 -26.08 -14.42
N ILE A 192 8.41 -26.60 -13.78
CA ILE A 192 7.08 -26.83 -14.33
C ILE A 192 6.06 -26.15 -13.43
N ASP A 193 5.08 -25.49 -14.02
CA ASP A 193 3.83 -25.09 -13.36
C ASP A 193 2.94 -26.34 -13.25
N ASP A 194 3.00 -27.03 -12.12
CA ASP A 194 2.36 -28.34 -11.92
C ASP A 194 0.84 -28.23 -11.69
N ASP A 195 0.38 -27.11 -11.10
CA ASP A 195 -1.03 -26.85 -10.83
C ASP A 195 -1.75 -26.08 -11.96
N GLY A 196 -1.00 -25.49 -12.89
CA GLY A 196 -1.49 -24.80 -14.08
C GLY A 196 -2.00 -23.39 -13.81
N ASN A 197 -1.55 -22.74 -12.74
CA ASN A 197 -1.98 -21.41 -12.33
C ASN A 197 -1.24 -20.26 -13.04
N GLY A 198 -0.20 -20.58 -13.82
CA GLY A 198 0.63 -19.63 -14.56
C GLY A 198 1.96 -19.28 -13.90
N TYR A 199 2.22 -19.80 -12.69
CA TYR A 199 3.40 -19.50 -11.89
C TYR A 199 4.23 -20.77 -11.69
N VAL A 200 5.44 -20.80 -12.26
CA VAL A 200 6.30 -21.99 -12.24
C VAL A 200 6.98 -22.13 -10.89
N ASP A 201 6.84 -23.29 -10.22
CA ASP A 201 7.50 -23.58 -8.95
C ASP A 201 7.13 -22.59 -7.81
N ASP A 202 5.89 -22.11 -7.72
CA ASP A 202 5.39 -21.14 -6.73
C ASP A 202 5.15 -21.73 -5.31
N VAL A 203 6.08 -22.55 -4.86
CA VAL A 203 5.98 -23.42 -3.66
C VAL A 203 5.57 -22.67 -2.39
N HIS A 204 6.02 -21.43 -2.21
CA HIS A 204 5.78 -20.60 -1.02
C HIS A 204 5.08 -19.28 -1.33
N GLY A 205 4.47 -19.18 -2.52
CA GLY A 205 3.99 -17.95 -3.10
C GLY A 205 4.90 -17.49 -4.24
N TRP A 206 4.70 -16.24 -4.65
CA TRP A 206 5.25 -15.69 -5.87
C TRP A 206 5.73 -14.26 -5.64
N ASP A 207 6.87 -13.91 -6.24
CA ASP A 207 7.35 -12.53 -6.27
C ASP A 207 6.81 -11.81 -7.50
N PHE A 208 5.88 -10.89 -7.27
CA PHE A 208 5.27 -10.06 -8.31
C PHE A 208 6.10 -8.81 -8.64
N CYS A 209 7.31 -8.67 -8.11
CA CYS A 209 8.02 -7.40 -8.13
C CYS A 209 8.45 -6.94 -9.53
N ILE A 210 8.12 -5.67 -9.79
CA ILE A 210 8.50 -4.89 -10.96
C ILE A 210 9.25 -3.67 -10.43
N HIS A 211 10.52 -3.83 -10.02
CA HIS A 211 11.33 -2.71 -9.56
C HIS A 211 11.87 -1.88 -10.74
N ASP A 212 11.74 -0.56 -10.64
CA ASP A 212 12.37 0.42 -11.54
C ASP A 212 13.83 0.74 -11.17
N TYR A 213 14.31 0.25 -10.02
CA TYR A 213 15.68 0.43 -9.51
C TYR A 213 16.62 -0.73 -9.86
N THR A 214 16.72 -1.05 -11.15
CA THR A 214 17.44 -2.24 -11.66
C THR A 214 18.98 -2.10 -11.72
N GLN A 215 19.55 -0.97 -11.28
CA GLN A 215 20.97 -0.70 -11.54
C GLN A 215 21.92 -1.35 -10.52
N ASP A 216 21.46 -1.56 -9.28
CA ASP A 216 22.29 -2.10 -8.19
C ASP A 216 21.92 -3.55 -7.79
N TYR A 217 20.69 -4.01 -8.08
CA TYR A 217 20.22 -5.36 -7.73
C TYR A 217 19.42 -6.00 -8.88
N PRO A 218 20.11 -6.61 -9.87
CA PRO A 218 19.46 -7.14 -11.07
C PRO A 218 18.59 -8.38 -10.83
N ASN A 219 18.72 -9.05 -9.68
CA ASN A 219 17.88 -10.21 -9.34
C ASN A 219 16.49 -9.78 -8.85
N CYS A 220 16.37 -8.67 -8.10
CA CYS A 220 15.10 -8.17 -7.55
C CYS A 220 14.22 -7.42 -8.58
N ALA A 221 14.43 -7.67 -9.87
CA ALA A 221 13.86 -6.90 -10.98
C ALA A 221 13.03 -7.76 -11.95
N VAL A 222 12.86 -9.05 -11.64
CA VAL A 222 12.13 -9.99 -12.48
C VAL A 222 11.17 -10.76 -11.59
N GLU A 223 9.91 -10.77 -11.99
CA GLU A 223 8.88 -11.62 -11.41
C GLU A 223 9.33 -13.09 -11.44
N ASP A 224 9.38 -13.73 -10.27
CA ASP A 224 9.85 -15.11 -10.12
C ASP A 224 9.25 -15.84 -8.91
N ASN A 225 9.76 -17.05 -8.63
CA ASN A 225 9.27 -17.92 -7.59
C ASN A 225 10.03 -17.81 -6.25
N ASP A 226 10.83 -16.76 -6.06
CA ASP A 226 11.59 -16.49 -4.84
C ASP A 226 11.01 -15.28 -4.08
N PRO A 227 10.00 -15.46 -3.19
CA PRO A 227 9.42 -14.37 -2.42
C PRO A 227 10.37 -13.82 -1.33
N THR A 228 11.66 -14.14 -1.37
CA THR A 228 12.65 -13.75 -0.36
C THR A 228 13.66 -12.71 -0.85
N ASP A 229 13.87 -12.57 -2.15
CA ASP A 229 15.01 -11.83 -2.68
C ASP A 229 14.79 -10.30 -2.70
N ASP A 230 13.54 -9.85 -2.63
CA ASP A 230 13.09 -8.51 -2.25
C ASP A 230 13.72 -7.98 -0.94
N ASN A 231 14.27 -8.88 -0.12
CA ASN A 231 15.11 -8.53 1.03
C ASN A 231 16.47 -7.92 0.64
N CYS A 232 16.81 -7.78 -0.65
CA CYS A 232 18.06 -7.18 -1.12
C CYS A 232 18.24 -5.70 -0.71
N ILE A 233 17.16 -5.02 -0.28
CA ILE A 233 17.23 -3.65 0.29
C ILE A 233 17.71 -3.63 1.76
N LYS A 234 17.87 -4.79 2.42
CA LYS A 234 18.32 -4.86 3.83
C LYS A 234 19.67 -4.17 4.10
N ASP A 235 20.51 -3.98 3.09
CA ASP A 235 21.81 -3.30 3.26
C ASP A 235 21.71 -1.76 3.40
N TYR A 236 20.53 -1.16 3.23
CA TYR A 236 20.35 0.30 3.36
C TYR A 236 19.97 0.76 4.78
N TYR A 237 19.52 -0.15 5.65
CA TYR A 237 19.16 0.17 7.04
C TYR A 237 19.95 -0.69 8.03
N GLY A 238 21.28 -0.48 8.06
CA GLY A 238 22.16 -0.98 9.11
C GLY A 238 21.87 -0.41 10.49
#